data_AF-A0A9P5YJY8-F1
#
_entry.id   AF-A0A9P5YJY8-F1
#
_cell.length_a   1.000
_cell.length_b   1.000
_cell.length_c   1.000
_cell.angle_alpha   90.00
_cell.angle_beta   90.00
_cell.angle_gamma   90.00
#
_symmetry.space_group_name_H-M   'P 1'
#
loop_
_entity.id
_entity.type
_entity.pdbx_description
1 polymer ?
#
loop_
_entity_poly.entity_id
_entity_poly.type
_entity_poly.pdbx_seq_one_letter_code
_entity_poly.pdbx_strand_id
1 'polypeptide(L)'
;INFPPGSLVLVRNSTVDKDLGSKTKPRYFGPMVVVRQTKGGSYILADLDGSLSKLRYAQFRLFPYYPRTLHAVPVTRLVNMPDVELD
;
A
#
# COMPACT_ATOMS: atom_id res chain seq x y z
N ILE A 1 9.73 -0.93 -11.71
CA ILE A 1 9.64 0.06 -10.60
C ILE A 1 9.57 -0.72 -9.30
N ASN A 2 10.59 -0.62 -8.45
CA ASN A 2 10.59 -1.22 -7.11
C ASN A 2 10.09 -0.19 -6.09
N PHE A 3 9.36 -0.61 -5.06
CA PHE A 3 8.89 0.30 -4.01
C PHE A 3 9.63 0.02 -2.70
N PRO A 4 10.60 0.85 -2.29
CA PRO A 4 11.26 0.65 -1.01
C PRO A 4 10.29 0.83 0.17
N PRO A 5 10.59 0.26 1.34
CA PRO A 5 9.89 0.57 2.59
C PRO A 5 9.73 2.08 2.80
N GLY A 6 8.54 2.51 3.23
CA GLY A 6 8.15 3.91 3.38
C GLY A 6 7.61 4.58 2.13
N SER A 7 7.61 3.91 0.97
CA SER A 7 6.98 4.45 -0.24
C SER A 7 5.47 4.58 -0.08
N LEU A 8 4.92 5.71 -0.50
CA LEU A 8 3.48 5.92 -0.64
C LEU A 8 2.99 5.36 -1.98
N VAL A 9 1.99 4.49 -1.92
CA VAL A 9 1.45 3.79 -3.09
C VAL A 9 -0.07 3.78 -3.10
N LEU A 10 -0.65 3.78 -4.29
CA LEU A 10 -2.04 3.42 -4.55
C LEU A 10 -2.13 1.95 -4.92
N VAL A 11 -3.20 1.29 -4.47
CA VAL A 11 -3.44 -0.12 -4.80
C VAL A 11 -4.60 -0.26 -5.76
N ARG A 12 -4.35 -0.85 -6.93
CA ARG A 12 -5.40 -1.15 -7.91
C ARG A 12 -6.40 -2.17 -7.36
N ASN A 13 -7.67 -1.80 -7.44
CA ASN A 13 -8.81 -2.63 -7.08
C ASN A 13 -9.19 -3.54 -8.26
N SER A 14 -8.57 -4.72 -8.32
CA SER A 14 -8.73 -5.66 -9.44
C SER A 14 -10.11 -6.31 -9.54
N THR A 15 -10.91 -6.32 -8.46
CA THR A 15 -12.27 -6.87 -8.51
C THR A 15 -13.23 -5.95 -9.27
N VAL A 16 -12.97 -4.64 -9.25
CA VAL A 16 -13.79 -3.65 -9.95
C VAL A 16 -13.53 -3.66 -11.44
N ASP A 17 -12.33 -4.01 -11.91
CA ASP A 17 -11.97 -3.94 -13.34
C ASP A 17 -12.88 -4.80 -14.25
N LYS A 18 -13.49 -5.87 -13.73
CA LYS A 18 -14.32 -6.81 -14.51
C LYS A 18 -15.83 -6.68 -14.27
N ASP A 19 -16.25 -5.74 -13.44
CA ASP A 19 -17.65 -5.60 -13.04
C ASP A 19 -18.44 -4.71 -14.02
N LEU A 20 -19.69 -5.07 -14.28
CA LEU A 20 -20.62 -4.34 -15.16
C LEU A 20 -20.94 -2.93 -14.60
N GLY A 21 -20.86 -2.78 -13.27
CA GLY A 21 -21.04 -1.50 -12.55
C GLY A 21 -19.73 -0.77 -12.21
N SER A 22 -18.62 -1.10 -12.85
CA SER A 22 -17.27 -0.63 -12.47
C SER A 22 -17.04 0.87 -12.60
N LYS A 23 -17.79 1.56 -13.48
CA LYS A 23 -17.57 2.97 -13.82
C LYS A 23 -17.72 3.92 -12.63
N THR A 24 -18.59 3.59 -11.68
CA THR A 24 -18.85 4.41 -10.48
C THR A 24 -18.06 3.97 -9.26
N LYS A 25 -17.34 2.85 -9.33
CA LYS A 25 -16.59 2.27 -8.21
C LYS A 25 -15.16 2.82 -8.14
N PRO A 26 -14.57 2.91 -6.94
CA PRO A 26 -13.19 3.37 -6.79
C PRO A 26 -12.22 2.37 -7.45
N ARG A 27 -11.42 2.87 -8.41
CA ARG A 27 -10.41 2.08 -9.13
C ARG A 27 -9.18 1.76 -8.29
N TYR A 28 -8.85 2.63 -7.35
CA TYR A 28 -7.71 2.49 -6.46
C TYR A 28 -8.16 2.58 -5.02
N PHE A 29 -7.58 1.76 -4.16
CA PHE A 29 -7.59 2.00 -2.72
C PHE A 29 -6.60 3.12 -2.39
N GLY A 30 -6.84 3.76 -1.25
CA GLY A 30 -6.17 4.98 -0.83
C GLY A 30 -4.65 4.91 -0.79
N PRO A 31 -4.01 6.03 -0.43
CA PRO A 31 -2.58 6.06 -0.22
C PRO A 31 -2.21 5.12 0.94
N MET A 32 -1.45 4.09 0.64
CA MET A 32 -0.89 3.15 1.61
C MET A 32 0.62 3.29 1.66
N VAL A 33 1.23 2.91 2.78
CA VAL A 33 2.68 2.90 2.98
C VAL A 33 3.21 1.49 2.78
N VAL A 34 4.26 1.35 1.99
CA VAL A 34 4.98 0.09 1.86
C VAL A 34 5.73 -0.20 3.16
N VAL A 35 5.40 -1.32 3.81
CA VAL A 35 6.14 -1.76 4.99
C VAL A 35 7.37 -2.54 4.56
N ARG A 36 7.18 -3.57 3.74
CA ARG A 36 8.28 -4.34 3.15
C ARG A 36 7.84 -5.16 1.95
N GLN A 37 8.83 -5.60 1.16
CA GLN A 37 8.66 -6.63 0.16
C GLN A 37 8.97 -8.00 0.77
N THR A 38 8.12 -8.98 0.48
CA THR A 38 8.32 -10.39 0.83
C THR A 38 9.33 -11.04 -0.14
N LYS A 39 9.94 -12.17 0.27
CA LYS A 39 10.85 -12.94 -0.60
C LYS A 39 10.19 -13.37 -1.93
N GLY A 40 8.86 -13.56 -1.94
CA GLY A 40 8.08 -13.88 -3.14
C GLY A 40 7.70 -12.69 -4.02
N GLY A 41 8.24 -11.49 -3.75
CA GLY A 41 8.03 -10.29 -4.56
C GLY A 41 6.73 -9.53 -4.30
N SER A 42 5.83 -10.06 -3.45
CA SER A 42 4.63 -9.36 -2.99
C SER A 42 4.95 -8.35 -1.89
N TYR A 43 4.09 -7.35 -1.71
CA TYR A 43 4.27 -6.26 -0.76
C TYR A 43 3.26 -6.36 0.38
N ILE A 44 3.75 -6.05 1.58
CA ILE A 44 2.93 -5.79 2.76
C ILE A 44 2.81 -4.27 2.89
N LEU A 45 1.58 -3.80 3.05
CA LEU A 45 1.25 -2.39 3.12
C LEU A 45 0.58 -2.07 4.46
N ALA A 46 0.68 -0.82 4.89
CA ALA A 46 -0.09 -0.26 5.98
C ALA A 46 -0.91 0.94 5.50
N ASP A 47 -2.07 1.16 6.09
CA ASP A 47 -2.79 2.43 5.95
C ASP A 47 -2.06 3.55 6.69
N LEU A 48 -2.42 4.81 6.38
CA LEU A 48 -1.79 6.00 6.97
C LEU A 48 -2.07 6.18 8.47
N ASP A 49 -3.03 5.45 9.01
CA ASP A 49 -3.31 5.38 10.45
C ASP A 49 -2.37 4.41 11.17
N GLY A 50 -1.54 3.65 10.44
CA GLY A 50 -0.69 2.61 11.00
C GLY A 50 -1.21 1.19 10.87
N SER A 51 -2.46 1.02 10.44
CA SER A 51 -3.10 -0.29 10.36
C SER A 51 -2.46 -1.14 9.27
N LEU A 52 -1.89 -2.29 9.64
CA LEU A 52 -1.35 -3.24 8.67
C LEU A 52 -2.46 -3.87 7.83
N SER A 53 -2.25 -3.93 6.52
CA SER A 53 -3.11 -4.72 5.64
C SER A 53 -2.90 -6.20 5.87
N LYS A 54 -4.00 -6.93 6.06
CA LYS A 54 -4.00 -8.40 6.12
C LYS A 54 -3.68 -9.03 4.76
N LEU A 55 -3.78 -8.26 3.68
CA LEU A 55 -3.57 -8.73 2.31
C LEU A 55 -2.14 -8.43 1.85
N ARG A 56 -1.61 -9.33 1.02
CA ARG A 56 -0.36 -9.13 0.28
C ARG A 56 -0.68 -8.69 -1.14
N TYR A 57 0.03 -7.69 -1.62
CA TYR A 57 -0.23 -7.09 -2.93
C TYR A 57 0.90 -7.39 -3.91
N ALA A 58 0.53 -7.87 -5.09
CA ALA A 58 1.49 -8.05 -6.18
C ALA A 58 1.95 -6.69 -6.71
N GLN A 59 3.21 -6.63 -7.16
CA GLN A 59 3.85 -5.41 -7.64
C GLN A 59 3.06 -4.67 -8.73
N PHE A 60 2.45 -5.42 -9.67
CA PHE A 60 1.69 -4.83 -10.79
C PHE A 60 0.39 -4.12 -10.36
N ARG A 61 -0.06 -4.33 -9.11
CA ARG A 61 -1.22 -3.64 -8.54
C ARG A 61 -0.83 -2.31 -7.90
N LEU A 62 0.45 -2.06 -7.66
CA LEU A 62 0.93 -0.87 -6.97
C LEU A 62 1.29 0.24 -7.95
N PHE A 63 0.86 1.45 -7.62
CA PHE A 63 1.17 2.67 -8.36
C PHE A 63 1.77 3.70 -7.40
N PRO A 64 2.78 4.48 -7.79
CA PRO A 64 3.32 5.52 -6.93
C PRO A 64 2.24 6.57 -6.61
N TYR A 65 2.13 6.95 -5.33
CA TYR A 65 1.28 8.06 -4.91
C TYR A 65 2.14 9.31 -4.68
N TYR A 66 1.84 10.37 -5.42
CA TYR A 66 2.50 11.66 -5.27
C TYR A 66 1.61 12.59 -4.46
N PRO A 67 1.91 12.84 -3.17
CA PRO A 67 1.13 13.76 -2.36
C PRO A 67 1.27 15.19 -2.88
N ARG A 68 0.20 15.99 -2.72
CA ARG A 68 0.21 17.42 -3.11
C ARG A 68 1.19 18.25 -2.27
N THR A 69 1.40 17.85 -1.02
CA THR A 69 2.32 18.50 -0.07
C THR A 69 3.25 17.46 0.53
N LEU A 70 4.55 17.65 0.37
CA LEU A 70 5.59 16.78 0.92
C LEU A 70 5.79 17.11 2.40
N HIS A 71 5.09 16.40 3.27
CA HIS A 71 5.38 16.39 4.70
C HIS A 71 6.06 15.05 5.01
N ALA A 72 7.31 15.09 5.44
CA ALA A 72 8.05 13.88 5.80
C ALA A 72 7.55 13.37 7.15
N VAL A 73 6.82 12.25 7.15
CA VAL A 73 6.37 11.57 8.36
C VAL A 73 7.16 10.26 8.49
N PRO A 74 7.88 10.03 9.61
CA PRO A 74 8.60 8.78 9.80
C PRO A 74 7.63 7.60 9.92
N VAL A 75 7.87 6.53 9.15
CA VAL A 75 7.03 5.32 9.09
C VAL A 75 6.88 4.66 10.46
N THR A 76 7.91 4.76 11.31
CA THR A 76 7.92 4.22 12.68
C THR A 76 6.83 4.81 13.57
N ARG A 77 6.38 6.05 13.32
CA ARG A 77 5.21 6.62 14.02
C ARG A 77 3.88 6.02 13.57
N LEU A 78 3.82 5.52 12.34
CA LEU A 78 2.58 4.97 11.79
C LEU A 78 2.38 3.57 12.34
N VAL A 79 3.35 2.68 12.17
CA VAL A 79 3.09 1.24 12.36
C VAL A 79 3.05 0.82 13.84
N ASN A 80 3.58 1.62 14.78
CA ASN A 80 3.63 1.34 16.24
C ASN A 80 3.83 -0.14 16.62
N MET A 81 4.62 -0.88 15.83
CA MET A 81 4.91 -2.29 16.01
C MET A 81 6.42 -2.46 16.06
N PRO A 82 6.96 -3.20 17.03
CA PRO A 82 8.34 -3.64 16.97
C PRO A 82 8.53 -4.59 15.78
N ASP A 83 9.73 -4.62 15.20
CA ASP A 83 10.09 -5.39 13.98
C ASP A 83 9.83 -6.92 14.06
N VAL A 84 9.36 -7.41 15.21
CA VAL A 84 9.23 -8.82 15.62
C VAL A 84 7.96 -9.50 15.12
N GLU A 85 6.88 -8.79 14.80
CA GLU A 85 5.61 -9.42 14.38
C GLU A 85 5.42 -9.53 12.86
N LEU A 86 6.50 -9.36 12.10
CA LEU A 86 6.45 -9.38 10.64
C LEU A 86 6.74 -10.75 10.01
N ASP A 87 6.84 -11.84 10.77
CA ASP A 87 7.08 -13.19 10.23
C ASP A 87 5.80 -14.00 9.99
#